data_AF-I4AI00-F1
#
_entry.id   AF-I4AI00-F1
#
_cell.length_a   1.000
_cell.length_b   1.000
_cell.length_c   1.000
_cell.angle_alpha   90.00
_cell.angle_beta   90.00
_cell.angle_gamma   90.00
#
_symmetry.space_group_name_H-M   'P 1'
#
loop_
_entity.id
_entity.type
_entity.pdbx_description
1 polymer ?
#
loop_
_entity_poly.entity_id
_entity_poly.type
_entity_poly.pdbx_seq_one_letter_code
_entity_poly.pdbx_strand_id
1 'polypeptide(L)'
;MYTDKNFTSPPKYTIPSKERVEWEMLVTSQIEHKFSNFVLQLKSSEYRRKIAAKTLSIEEAIDELYELCSKYAIAVQEDFKQIFKTW
;
A
#
# COMPACT_ATOMS: atom_id res chain seq x y z
N MET A 1 -19.10 35.79 9.06
CA MET A 1 -18.49 34.66 9.80
C MET A 1 -18.27 33.54 8.80
N TYR A 2 -17.02 33.29 8.41
CA TYR A 2 -16.66 32.16 7.57
C TYR A 2 -16.44 30.95 8.48
N THR A 3 -17.21 29.88 8.29
CA THR A 3 -16.81 28.55 8.77
C THR A 3 -16.79 27.62 7.58
N ASP A 4 -15.60 27.50 6.99
CA ASP A 4 -15.21 26.41 6.12
C ASP A 4 -15.40 25.10 6.90
N LYS A 5 -16.47 24.36 6.59
CA LYS A 5 -16.59 22.96 6.95
C LYS A 5 -16.47 22.17 5.66
N ASN A 6 -15.23 21.98 5.21
CA ASN A 6 -14.92 20.94 4.24
C ASN A 6 -15.17 19.59 4.92
N PHE A 7 -16.44 19.15 4.90
CA PHE A 7 -16.80 17.76 5.14
C PHE A 7 -16.25 16.95 3.97
N THR A 8 -15.00 16.53 4.05
CA THR A 8 -14.53 15.41 3.26
C THR A 8 -15.23 14.18 3.83
N SER A 9 -16.24 13.67 3.11
CA SER A 9 -16.81 12.35 3.40
C SER A 9 -15.66 11.35 3.59
N PRO A 10 -15.73 10.45 4.60
CA PRO A 10 -14.68 9.46 4.78
C PRO A 10 -14.48 8.72 3.47
N PRO A 11 -13.24 8.39 3.09
CA PRO A 11 -12.99 7.68 1.85
C PRO A 11 -13.82 6.41 1.87
N LYS A 12 -14.66 6.23 0.83
CA LYS A 12 -15.58 5.08 0.68
C LYS A 12 -14.85 3.73 0.73
N TYR A 13 -13.52 3.75 0.60
CA TYR A 13 -12.64 2.60 0.59
C TYR A 13 -11.51 2.84 1.58
N THR A 14 -11.37 1.95 2.55
CA THR A 14 -10.27 1.97 3.52
C THR A 14 -9.19 0.98 3.08
N ILE A 15 -7.97 1.21 3.54
CA ILE A 15 -6.87 0.25 3.41
C ILE A 15 -6.41 -0.20 4.80
N PRO A 16 -5.77 -1.38 4.93
CA PRO A 16 -5.26 -1.88 6.21
C PRO A 16 -4.27 -0.90 6.86
N SER A 17 -4.24 -0.83 8.20
CA SER A 17 -3.27 -0.02 8.95
C SER A 17 -1.81 -0.30 8.51
N LYS A 18 -0.99 0.74 8.41
CA LYS A 18 0.42 0.66 7.99
C LYS A 18 1.29 -0.19 8.94
N GLU A 19 0.90 -0.28 10.20
CA GLU A 19 1.65 -1.01 11.24
C GLU A 19 1.57 -2.54 11.10
N ARG A 20 0.75 -3.04 10.17
CA ARG A 20 0.57 -4.46 9.92
C ARG A 20 1.81 -5.08 9.26
N VAL A 21 2.27 -6.21 9.80
CA VAL A 21 3.46 -6.94 9.34
C VAL A 21 3.36 -7.35 7.87
N GLU A 22 2.16 -7.55 7.35
CA GLU A 22 1.95 -7.92 5.95
C GLU A 22 2.48 -6.85 4.97
N TRP A 23 2.56 -5.57 5.37
CA TRP A 23 3.19 -4.53 4.56
C TRP A 23 4.69 -4.77 4.36
N GLU A 24 5.40 -5.11 5.43
CA GLU A 24 6.80 -5.51 5.36
C GLU A 24 6.95 -6.76 4.47
N MET A 25 6.07 -7.74 4.64
CA MET A 25 6.10 -8.97 3.85
C MET A 25 5.91 -8.72 2.34
N LEU A 26 5.10 -7.73 1.96
CA LEU A 26 4.90 -7.34 0.56
C LEU A 26 6.15 -6.74 -0.09
N VAL A 27 6.86 -5.87 0.63
CA VAL A 27 8.07 -5.20 0.10
C VAL A 27 9.32 -6.08 0.18
N THR A 28 9.35 -7.04 1.11
CA THR A 28 10.45 -8.01 1.26
C THR A 28 10.29 -9.29 0.45
N SER A 29 9.16 -9.49 -0.24
CA SER A 29 8.80 -10.72 -0.98
C SER A 29 8.52 -11.96 -0.13
N GLN A 30 8.27 -11.80 1.17
CA GLN A 30 7.79 -12.92 2.00
C GLN A 30 6.38 -13.36 1.58
N ILE A 31 5.60 -12.45 0.98
CA ILE A 31 4.34 -12.76 0.30
C ILE A 31 4.56 -12.59 -1.21
N GLU A 32 4.45 -13.68 -1.96
CA GLU A 32 4.42 -13.65 -3.41
C GLU A 32 2.99 -13.34 -3.89
N HIS A 33 2.59 -12.07 -3.77
CA HIS A 33 1.30 -11.60 -4.30
C HIS A 33 1.49 -10.94 -5.66
N LYS A 34 0.70 -11.36 -6.65
CA LYS A 34 0.60 -10.68 -7.94
C LYS A 34 -0.55 -9.68 -7.86
N PHE A 35 -0.20 -8.41 -7.65
CA PHE A 35 -1.18 -7.33 -7.71
C PHE A 35 -1.94 -7.35 -9.03
N SER A 36 -3.25 -7.21 -8.95
CA SER A 36 -4.11 -7.09 -10.13
C SER A 36 -3.84 -5.77 -10.87
N ASN A 37 -3.42 -4.74 -10.14
CA ASN A 37 -2.98 -3.47 -10.69
C ASN A 37 -1.52 -3.52 -11.16
N PHE A 38 -1.30 -3.26 -12.46
CA PHE A 38 0.03 -3.28 -13.08
C PHE A 38 1.03 -2.30 -12.47
N VAL A 39 0.59 -1.10 -12.08
CA VAL A 39 1.47 -0.09 -11.48
C VAL A 39 1.98 -0.56 -10.13
N LEU A 40 1.11 -1.17 -9.32
CA LEU A 40 1.51 -1.74 -8.02
C LEU A 40 2.45 -2.93 -8.19
N GLN A 41 2.20 -3.80 -9.17
CA GLN A 41 3.10 -4.90 -9.48
C GLN A 41 4.49 -4.42 -9.93
N LEU A 42 4.54 -3.36 -10.75
CA LEU A 42 5.80 -2.76 -11.17
C LEU A 42 6.53 -2.15 -9.97
N LYS A 43 5.83 -1.40 -9.12
CA LYS A 43 6.40 -0.74 -7.95
C LYS A 43 6.90 -1.71 -6.90
N SER A 44 6.14 -2.76 -6.58
CA SER A 44 6.60 -3.82 -5.68
C SER A 44 7.87 -4.47 -6.19
N SER A 45 7.95 -4.74 -7.51
CA SER A 45 9.17 -5.28 -8.14
C SER A 45 10.34 -4.30 -8.11
N GLU A 46 10.07 -2.99 -8.24
CA GLU A 46 11.07 -1.93 -8.13
C GLU A 46 11.64 -1.84 -6.70
N TYR A 47 10.77 -1.83 -5.68
CA TYR A 47 11.16 -1.78 -4.28
C TYR A 47 12.01 -2.98 -3.88
N ARG A 48 11.63 -4.20 -4.30
CA ARG A 48 12.44 -5.40 -4.06
C ARG A 48 13.87 -5.25 -4.55
N ARG A 49 14.05 -4.73 -5.77
CA ARG A 49 15.38 -4.50 -6.35
C ARG A 49 16.16 -3.44 -5.58
N LYS A 50 15.51 -2.35 -5.17
CA LYS A 50 16.16 -1.26 -4.41
C LYS A 50 16.54 -1.68 -2.99
N ILE A 51 15.69 -2.45 -2.31
CA ILE A 51 15.98 -3.04 -1.00
C ILE A 51 17.16 -4.01 -1.09
N ALA A 52 17.16 -4.91 -2.10
CA ALA A 52 18.28 -5.82 -2.34
C ALA A 52 19.60 -5.08 -2.63
N ALA A 53 19.51 -3.94 -3.34
CA ALA A 53 20.64 -3.04 -3.60
C ALA A 53 21.02 -2.14 -2.40
N LYS A 54 20.28 -2.21 -1.28
CA LYS A 54 20.43 -1.33 -0.10
C LYS A 54 20.31 0.17 -0.43
N THR A 55 19.57 0.52 -1.48
CA THR A 55 19.33 1.91 -1.91
C THR A 55 17.97 2.44 -1.48
N LEU A 56 17.14 1.59 -0.86
CA LEU A 56 15.84 1.95 -0.27
C LEU A 56 15.69 1.11 1.01
N SER A 57 15.34 1.75 2.12
CA SER A 57 15.04 1.02 3.35
C SER A 57 13.66 0.36 3.27
N ILE A 58 13.43 -0.66 4.12
CA ILE A 58 12.13 -1.33 4.20
C ILE A 58 11.04 -0.33 4.64
N GLU A 59 11.35 0.54 5.60
CA GLU A 59 10.45 1.55 6.14
C GLU A 59 10.01 2.53 5.04
N GLU A 60 10.95 3.08 4.27
CA GLU A 60 10.64 3.97 3.14
C GLU A 60 9.80 3.25 2.07
N ALA A 61 10.11 1.98 1.77
CA ALA A 61 9.34 1.20 0.82
C ALA A 61 7.89 0.96 1.27
N ILE A 62 7.68 0.71 2.57
CA ILE A 62 6.34 0.59 3.16
C ILE A 62 5.59 1.92 3.03
N ASP A 63 6.24 3.04 3.32
CA ASP A 63 5.65 4.37 3.24
C ASP A 63 5.21 4.72 1.82
N GLU A 64 6.10 4.53 0.84
CA GLU A 64 5.79 4.77 -0.56
C GLU A 64 4.66 3.85 -1.06
N LEU A 65 4.68 2.56 -0.68
CA LEU A 65 3.63 1.61 -1.06
C LEU A 65 2.29 1.97 -0.41
N TYR A 66 2.28 2.33 0.86
CA TYR A 66 1.08 2.69 1.61
C TYR A 66 0.43 3.94 1.02
N GLU A 67 1.22 4.98 0.71
CA GLU A 67 0.71 6.20 0.08
C GLU A 67 0.12 5.91 -1.31
N LEU A 68 0.80 5.09 -2.11
CA LEU A 68 0.32 4.69 -3.42
C LEU A 68 -1.00 3.93 -3.33
N CYS A 69 -1.09 2.95 -2.43
CA CYS A 69 -2.31 2.19 -2.19
C CYS A 69 -3.44 3.05 -1.63
N SER A 70 -3.13 4.07 -0.82
CA SER A 70 -4.12 5.04 -0.33
C SER A 70 -4.74 5.84 -1.46
N LYS A 71 -3.94 6.28 -2.44
CA LYS A 71 -4.40 7.01 -3.63
C LYS A 71 -5.28 6.14 -4.54
N TYR A 72 -5.00 4.84 -4.60
CA TYR A 72 -5.72 3.86 -5.42
C TYR A 72 -6.53 2.88 -4.57
N ALA A 73 -7.08 3.33 -3.43
CA ALA A 73 -7.74 2.48 -2.43
C ALA A 73 -8.80 1.54 -3.02
N ILE A 74 -9.54 1.98 -4.05
CA ILE A 74 -10.53 1.16 -4.78
C ILE A 74 -9.89 -0.03 -5.49
N ALA A 75 -8.79 0.21 -6.19
CA ALA A 75 -8.16 -0.78 -7.07
C ALA A 75 -7.44 -1.88 -6.30
N VAL A 76 -7.13 -1.65 -5.02
CA VAL A 76 -6.40 -2.59 -4.16
C VAL A 76 -7.27 -3.45 -3.27
N GLN A 77 -8.59 -3.23 -3.25
CA GLN A 77 -9.49 -3.91 -2.31
C GLN A 77 -9.43 -5.44 -2.43
N GLU A 78 -9.49 -5.97 -3.66
CA GLU A 78 -9.48 -7.41 -3.89
C GLU A 78 -8.13 -8.03 -3.55
N ASP A 79 -7.02 -7.35 -3.90
CA ASP A 79 -5.68 -7.77 -3.52
C ASP A 79 -5.52 -7.77 -1.98
N PHE A 80 -6.01 -6.73 -1.31
CA PHE A 80 -5.90 -6.60 0.15
C PHE A 80 -6.78 -7.58 0.92
N LYS A 81 -7.93 -7.98 0.38
CA LYS A 81 -8.71 -9.09 0.95
C LYS A 81 -7.94 -10.41 0.90
N GLN A 82 -7.10 -10.63 -0.10
CA GLN A 82 -6.29 -11.85 -0.18
C GLN A 82 -5.09 -11.80 0.78
N ILE A 83 -4.43 -10.64 0.88
CA ILE A 83 -3.22 -10.46 1.69
C ILE A 83 -3.57 -10.30 3.19
N PHE A 84 -4.43 -9.33 3.50
CA PHE A 84 -4.71 -8.90 4.87
C PHE A 84 -5.97 -9.54 5.47
N LYS A 85 -6.80 -10.17 4.63
CA LYS A 85 -8.07 -10.86 4.97
C LYS A 85 -9.18 -9.93 5.47
N THR A 86 -8.94 -9.20 6.55
CA THR A 86 -9.88 -8.27 7.19
C THR A 86 -9.14 -7.05 7.74
N TRP A 87 -9.76 -5.86 7.72
CA TRP A 87 -9.24 -4.63 8.33
C TRP A 87 -10.35 -3.61 8.59
#